data_AF-A0A978SLX4-F1
#
_entry.id   AF-A0A978SLX4-F1
#
_cell.length_a   1.000
_cell.length_b   1.000
_cell.length_c   1.000
_cell.angle_alpha   90.00
_cell.angle_beta   90.00
_cell.angle_gamma   90.00
#
_symmetry.space_group_name_H-M   'P 1'
#
loop_
_entity.id
_entity.type
_entity.pdbx_description
1 polymer ?
#
loop_
_entity_poly.entity_id
_entity_poly.type
_entity_poly.pdbx_seq_one_letter_code
_entity_poly.pdbx_strand_id
1 'polypeptide(L)'
;MKLGFKPRSFVWLPVLAFALAPALMGAIAPSELAAPDHATVIAQKANVRRVKFKPGTSSATLENSVIRGERDVYLLGASKGQTMQLKISSLESNAVFDLASVDPKTKARRLLKQEAINWSGKLPQTGDYQVIVSGKRGNATYRLNVAIR
;
A
#
# COMPACT_ATOMS: atom_id res chain seq x y z
N MET A 1 -29.26 48.50 56.17
CA MET A 1 -30.60 48.91 55.67
C MET A 1 -30.43 49.54 54.30
N LYS A 2 -31.34 49.23 53.37
CA LYS A 2 -31.74 50.02 52.18
C LYS A 2 -30.74 50.07 51.00
N LEU A 3 -31.13 49.42 49.89
CA LEU A 3 -31.74 50.03 48.68
C LEU A 3 -30.68 50.79 47.88
N GLY A 4 -30.25 50.35 46.70
CA GLY A 4 -31.08 50.13 45.52
C GLY A 4 -31.23 51.47 44.79
N PHE A 5 -30.44 51.72 43.74
CA PHE A 5 -30.69 52.82 42.80
C PHE A 5 -30.02 52.55 41.44
N LYS A 6 -30.83 52.16 40.45
CA LYS A 6 -30.57 52.47 39.03
C LYS A 6 -30.98 53.92 38.79
N PRO A 7 -30.26 54.67 37.96
CA PRO A 7 -30.96 55.38 36.87
C PRO A 7 -30.14 55.38 35.55
N ARG A 8 -30.77 55.01 34.42
CA ARG A 8 -31.27 55.90 33.34
C ARG A 8 -30.15 56.48 32.45
N SER A 9 -29.93 55.91 31.27
CA SER A 9 -30.55 56.28 29.98
C SER A 9 -29.87 57.49 29.32
N PHE A 10 -29.12 57.28 28.24
CA PHE A 10 -28.99 58.30 27.19
C PHE A 10 -28.72 57.64 25.83
N VAL A 11 -29.52 58.05 24.85
CA VAL A 11 -29.69 57.53 23.48
C VAL A 11 -28.96 58.46 22.53
N TRP A 12 -28.27 57.93 21.50
CA TRP A 12 -28.23 58.54 20.17
C TRP A 12 -27.65 57.60 19.07
N LEU A 13 -28.47 57.27 18.07
CA LEU A 13 -28.09 56.97 16.67
C LEU A 13 -28.20 58.29 15.87
N PRO A 14 -27.72 58.45 14.60
CA PRO A 14 -27.04 57.54 13.66
C PRO A 14 -25.71 58.17 13.12
N VAL A 15 -24.98 57.63 12.13
CA VAL A 15 -25.06 57.98 10.70
C VAL A 15 -24.12 57.06 9.90
N LEU A 16 -24.62 56.60 8.76
CA LEU A 16 -23.94 55.81 7.73
C LEU A 16 -22.88 56.64 6.98
N ALA A 17 -21.71 56.07 6.69
CA ALA A 17 -20.83 56.54 5.62
C ALA A 17 -20.36 55.36 4.77
N PHE A 18 -20.35 55.60 3.47
CA PHE A 18 -20.26 54.66 2.35
C PHE A 18 -18.81 54.37 1.94
N ALA A 19 -18.60 53.20 1.34
CA ALA A 19 -17.67 52.89 0.24
C ALA A 19 -16.34 52.14 0.49
N LEU A 20 -16.16 51.15 -0.40
CA LEU A 20 -14.96 50.50 -0.98
C LEU A 20 -14.41 49.21 -0.34
N ALA A 21 -14.61 48.09 -1.06
CA ALA A 21 -13.85 46.84 -1.00
C ALA A 21 -12.42 47.02 -1.61
N PRO A 22 -11.45 46.05 -1.59
CA PRO A 22 -11.60 44.62 -1.30
C PRO A 22 -10.47 43.89 -0.50
N ALA A 23 -10.84 42.68 -0.06
CA ALA A 23 -10.08 41.41 0.02
C ALA A 23 -8.95 41.13 1.05
N LEU A 24 -8.95 39.85 1.46
CA LEU A 24 -7.97 39.02 2.18
C LEU A 24 -7.78 39.28 3.68
N MET A 25 -8.36 38.40 4.53
CA MET A 25 -7.63 37.31 5.18
C MET A 25 -8.52 36.55 6.19
N GLY A 26 -8.60 35.22 6.04
CA GLY A 26 -8.59 34.28 7.17
C GLY A 26 -9.86 34.05 8.01
N ALA A 27 -10.53 32.91 7.76
CA ALA A 27 -10.80 31.88 8.78
C ALA A 27 -11.74 30.80 8.17
N ILE A 28 -11.18 29.69 7.71
CA ILE A 28 -11.95 28.49 7.34
C ILE A 28 -11.87 27.53 8.53
N ALA A 29 -13.01 27.26 9.14
CA ALA A 29 -13.20 26.21 10.14
C ALA A 29 -12.94 24.82 9.52
N PRO A 30 -12.31 23.86 10.22
CA PRO A 30 -12.22 22.51 9.72
C PRO A 30 -13.61 21.87 9.76
N SER A 31 -14.18 21.65 8.58
CA SER A 31 -15.38 20.83 8.41
C SER A 31 -15.07 19.39 8.84
N GLU A 32 -15.63 18.98 9.97
CA GLU A 32 -15.80 17.59 10.34
C GLU A 32 -16.80 16.97 9.35
N LEU A 33 -16.27 16.47 8.22
CA LEU A 33 -17.01 15.68 7.26
C LEU A 33 -16.76 14.20 7.58
N ALA A 34 -17.71 13.58 8.28
CA ALA A 34 -17.82 12.13 8.31
C ALA A 34 -17.98 11.62 6.87
N ALA A 35 -16.92 11.02 6.33
CA ALA A 35 -16.95 10.23 5.10
C ALA A 35 -16.70 8.76 5.45
N PRO A 36 -17.53 7.82 4.95
CA PRO A 36 -17.31 6.39 5.16
C PRO A 36 -16.09 5.93 4.35
N ASP A 37 -15.12 5.35 5.05
CA ASP A 37 -14.47 4.07 4.73
C ASP A 37 -14.33 3.63 3.26
N HIS A 38 -13.86 4.46 2.34
CA HIS A 38 -13.31 3.95 1.09
C HIS A 38 -12.11 4.79 0.69
N ALA A 39 -10.97 4.51 1.33
CA ALA A 39 -9.70 4.69 0.66
C ALA A 39 -9.78 3.94 -0.68
N THR A 40 -10.20 4.63 -1.73
CA THR A 40 -9.95 4.22 -3.12
C THR A 40 -8.46 4.46 -3.33
N VAL A 41 -7.66 3.66 -2.62
CA VAL A 41 -6.43 3.17 -3.21
C VAL A 41 -6.93 2.57 -4.51
N ILE A 42 -6.37 2.99 -5.63
CA ILE A 42 -6.36 2.18 -6.84
C ILE A 42 -5.58 0.91 -6.44
N ALA A 43 -6.21 0.05 -5.64
CA ALA A 43 -5.64 -1.15 -5.09
C ALA A 43 -5.66 -2.11 -6.25
N GLN A 44 -4.63 -1.98 -7.07
CA GLN A 44 -4.34 -2.89 -8.15
C GLN A 44 -4.57 -4.29 -7.59
N LYS A 45 -5.62 -4.98 -8.06
CA LYS A 45 -6.19 -6.13 -7.38
C LYS A 45 -5.07 -7.14 -7.18
N ALA A 46 -4.64 -7.27 -5.92
CA ALA A 46 -3.46 -8.02 -5.55
C ALA A 46 -3.92 -9.36 -5.00
N ASN A 47 -3.74 -10.43 -5.77
CA ASN A 47 -4.11 -11.76 -5.33
C ASN A 47 -3.01 -12.31 -4.42
N VAL A 48 -3.20 -12.18 -3.11
CA VAL A 48 -2.22 -12.66 -2.14
C VAL A 48 -2.43 -14.16 -1.86
N ARG A 49 -1.41 -14.98 -2.10
CA ARG A 49 -1.42 -16.43 -1.83
C ARG A 49 -0.22 -16.84 -1.02
N ARG A 50 -0.42 -17.56 0.08
CA ARG A 50 0.68 -18.15 0.84
C ARG A 50 1.09 -19.50 0.24
N VAL A 51 2.34 -19.60 -0.17
CA VAL A 51 2.92 -20.82 -0.72
C VAL A 51 3.43 -21.67 0.43
N LYS A 52 2.92 -22.91 0.52
CA LYS A 52 3.41 -23.92 1.45
C LYS A 52 4.06 -25.05 0.66
N PHE A 53 5.29 -25.39 1.01
CA PHE A 53 5.98 -26.52 0.42
C PHE A 53 5.44 -27.83 1.00
N LYS A 54 5.44 -28.90 0.19
CA LYS A 54 5.12 -30.24 0.68
C LYS A 54 6.22 -30.70 1.66
N PRO A 55 5.88 -31.47 2.70
CA PRO A 55 6.88 -32.03 3.61
C PRO A 55 7.94 -32.83 2.83
N GLY A 56 9.22 -32.59 3.13
CA GLY A 56 10.35 -33.20 2.42
C GLY A 56 10.71 -32.58 1.07
N THR A 57 9.92 -31.61 0.58
CA THR A 57 10.24 -30.85 -0.63
C THR A 57 10.52 -29.40 -0.26
N SER A 58 11.52 -28.80 -0.88
CA SER A 58 11.85 -27.39 -0.67
C SER A 58 11.60 -26.53 -1.91
N SER A 59 10.89 -27.10 -2.89
CA SER A 59 10.49 -26.45 -4.13
C SER A 59 8.98 -26.60 -4.39
N ALA A 60 8.40 -25.59 -5.03
CA ALA A 60 7.02 -25.56 -5.50
C ALA A 60 6.97 -24.92 -6.89
N THR A 61 6.08 -25.44 -7.74
CA THR A 61 5.75 -24.83 -9.02
C THR A 61 4.33 -24.28 -8.93
N LEU A 62 4.17 -23.00 -9.22
CA LEU A 62 2.89 -22.30 -9.22
C LEU A 62 2.59 -21.86 -10.64
N GLU A 63 1.40 -22.20 -11.13
CA GLU A 63 0.94 -21.82 -12.46
C GLU A 63 -0.28 -20.94 -12.31
N ASN A 64 -0.22 -19.73 -12.85
CA ASN A 64 -1.31 -18.78 -12.78
C ASN A 64 -1.28 -17.81 -13.96
N SER A 65 -2.31 -16.97 -14.07
CA SER A 65 -2.36 -15.88 -15.05
C SER A 65 -2.61 -14.58 -14.35
N VAL A 66 -1.78 -13.58 -14.64
CA VAL A 66 -1.96 -12.20 -14.16
C VAL A 66 -2.63 -11.38 -15.25
N ILE A 67 -3.71 -10.68 -14.91
CA ILE A 67 -4.43 -9.78 -15.82
C ILE A 67 -3.72 -8.42 -15.81
N ARG A 68 -3.80 -7.67 -16.91
CA ARG A 68 -3.28 -6.29 -16.96
C ARG A 68 -3.88 -5.46 -15.82
N GLY A 69 -3.02 -4.87 -15.00
CA GLY A 69 -3.48 -4.08 -13.87
C GLY A 69 -3.94 -4.92 -12.67
N GLU A 70 -3.60 -6.20 -12.62
CA GLU A 70 -3.59 -7.01 -11.40
C GLU A 70 -2.15 -7.38 -11.03
N ARG A 71 -1.95 -7.85 -9.80
CA ARG A 71 -0.68 -8.41 -9.34
C ARG A 71 -0.96 -9.67 -8.55
N ASP A 72 -0.15 -10.70 -8.73
CA ASP A 72 -0.19 -11.86 -7.84
C ASP A 72 0.91 -11.72 -6.80
N VAL A 73 0.59 -11.91 -5.52
CA VAL A 73 1.56 -11.77 -4.43
C VAL A 73 1.69 -13.12 -3.73
N TYR A 74 2.85 -13.76 -3.89
CA TYR A 74 3.14 -15.02 -3.23
C TYR A 74 3.92 -14.80 -1.95
N LEU A 75 3.37 -15.27 -0.83
CA LEU A 75 4.02 -15.25 0.47
C LEU A 75 4.74 -16.57 0.72
N LEU A 76 6.05 -16.53 0.92
CA LEU A 76 6.93 -17.67 1.12
C LEU A 76 7.63 -17.56 2.48
N GLY A 77 7.40 -18.52 3.36
CA GLY A 77 8.13 -18.61 4.62
C GLY A 77 9.50 -19.24 4.40
N ALA A 78 10.57 -18.56 4.82
CA ALA A 78 11.94 -19.04 4.65
C ALA A 78 12.87 -18.55 5.77
N SER A 79 14.00 -19.23 5.95
CA SER A 79 14.97 -18.96 7.03
C SER A 79 16.23 -18.27 6.54
N LYS A 80 16.86 -17.51 7.44
CA LYS A 80 18.16 -16.86 7.22
C LYS A 80 19.19 -17.91 6.81
N GLY A 81 20.00 -17.58 5.80
CA GLY A 81 21.08 -18.42 5.30
C GLY A 81 20.65 -19.43 4.24
N GLN A 82 19.35 -19.69 4.08
CA GLN A 82 18.85 -20.52 2.98
C GLN A 82 19.07 -19.82 1.64
N THR A 83 19.30 -20.60 0.60
CA THR A 83 19.39 -20.10 -0.77
C THR A 83 18.02 -20.24 -1.43
N MET A 84 17.37 -19.12 -1.72
CA MET A 84 16.13 -19.12 -2.47
C MET A 84 16.43 -18.89 -3.95
N GLN A 85 15.77 -19.67 -4.79
CA GLN A 85 15.82 -19.64 -6.25
C GLN A 85 14.40 -19.42 -6.75
N LEU A 86 14.24 -18.39 -7.57
CA LEU A 86 12.98 -18.02 -8.20
C LEU A 86 13.20 -17.99 -9.70
N LYS A 87 12.33 -18.66 -10.44
CA LYS A 87 12.33 -18.63 -11.90
C LYS A 87 10.90 -18.52 -12.37
N ILE A 88 10.57 -17.45 -13.05
CA ILE A 88 9.30 -17.31 -13.74
C ILE A 88 9.50 -17.63 -15.23
N SER A 89 8.54 -18.28 -15.82
CA SER A 89 8.49 -18.52 -17.26
C SER A 89 7.09 -18.16 -17.73
N SER A 90 6.99 -17.33 -18.76
CA SER A 90 5.72 -16.87 -19.31
C SER A 90 5.75 -16.97 -20.83
N LEU A 91 4.57 -17.08 -21.42
CA LEU A 91 4.43 -16.96 -22.87
C LEU A 91 4.88 -15.55 -23.29
N GLU A 92 5.67 -15.50 -24.35
CA GLU A 92 6.24 -14.26 -24.91
C GLU A 92 7.08 -13.43 -23.93
N SER A 93 7.52 -14.02 -22.81
CA SER A 93 8.23 -13.31 -21.72
C SER A 93 7.47 -12.09 -21.19
N ASN A 94 6.14 -12.21 -21.11
CA ASN A 94 5.27 -11.11 -20.71
C ASN A 94 5.03 -10.98 -19.19
N ALA A 95 5.65 -11.82 -18.36
CA ALA A 95 5.56 -11.74 -16.90
C ALA A 95 6.92 -11.51 -16.23
N VAL A 96 6.93 -10.63 -15.23
CA VAL A 96 8.08 -10.33 -14.37
C VAL A 96 7.68 -10.48 -12.90
N PHE A 97 8.66 -10.60 -12.02
CA PHE A 97 8.41 -10.61 -10.58
C PHE A 97 9.33 -9.65 -9.80
N ASP A 98 8.79 -9.16 -8.69
CA ASP A 98 9.52 -8.44 -7.66
C ASP A 98 9.66 -9.32 -6.42
N LEU A 99 10.85 -9.40 -5.86
CA LEU A 99 11.11 -10.08 -4.60
C LEU A 99 11.28 -9.04 -3.50
N ALA A 100 10.47 -9.13 -2.46
CA ALA A 100 10.65 -8.40 -1.22
C ALA A 100 10.69 -9.34 -0.01
N SER A 101 11.44 -8.96 1.02
CA SER A 101 11.44 -9.60 2.33
C SER A 101 10.59 -8.77 3.27
N VAL A 102 9.85 -9.42 4.15
CA VAL A 102 9.09 -8.78 5.22
C VAL A 102 9.75 -9.15 6.55
N ASP A 103 10.23 -8.12 7.26
CA ASP A 103 10.80 -8.30 8.58
C ASP A 103 9.73 -8.78 9.57
N PRO A 104 9.90 -9.93 10.24
CA PRO A 104 8.87 -10.46 11.12
C PRO A 104 8.63 -9.58 12.35
N LYS A 105 9.66 -8.82 12.78
CA LYS A 105 9.64 -7.94 13.96
C LYS A 105 9.02 -6.57 13.67
N THR A 106 9.52 -5.88 12.63
CA THR A 106 9.13 -4.50 12.33
C THR A 106 8.03 -4.43 11.27
N LYS A 107 7.67 -5.56 10.64
CA LYS A 107 6.81 -5.62 9.44
C LYS A 107 7.31 -4.76 8.28
N ALA A 108 8.57 -4.32 8.34
CA ALA A 108 9.19 -3.53 7.29
C ALA A 108 9.34 -4.40 6.03
N ARG A 109 8.98 -3.84 4.88
CA ARG A 109 9.16 -4.48 3.59
C ARG A 109 10.43 -3.97 2.95
N ARG A 110 11.37 -4.87 2.67
CA ARG A 110 12.60 -4.57 1.94
C ARG A 110 12.57 -5.21 0.56
N LEU A 111 12.69 -4.41 -0.49
CA LEU A 111 12.82 -4.92 -1.85
C LEU A 111 14.23 -5.51 -2.05
N LEU A 112 14.31 -6.78 -2.47
CA LEU A 112 15.56 -7.47 -2.81
C LEU A 112 15.82 -7.45 -4.31
N LYS A 113 14.75 -7.58 -5.10
CA LYS A 113 14.82 -7.60 -6.55
C LYS A 113 13.55 -7.03 -7.14
N GLN A 114 13.68 -6.30 -8.24
CA GLN A 114 12.57 -5.73 -8.98
C GLN A 114 12.61 -6.23 -10.43
N GLU A 115 11.45 -6.43 -11.03
CA GLU A 115 11.22 -6.74 -12.44
C GLU A 115 12.16 -7.82 -13.00
N ALA A 116 12.37 -8.89 -12.21
CA ALA A 116 13.22 -10.00 -12.58
C ALA A 116 12.42 -11.16 -13.14
N ILE A 117 13.07 -11.97 -13.99
CA ILE A 117 12.53 -13.24 -14.48
C ILE A 117 13.22 -14.46 -13.85
N ASN A 118 14.38 -14.24 -13.25
CA ASN A 118 15.10 -15.21 -12.46
C ASN A 118 15.84 -14.49 -11.33
N TRP A 119 15.98 -15.19 -10.22
CA TRP A 119 16.75 -14.72 -9.09
C TRP A 119 17.26 -15.91 -8.29
N SER A 120 18.49 -15.83 -7.82
CA SER A 120 19.02 -16.77 -6.85
C SER A 120 19.88 -16.01 -5.86
N GLY A 121 19.69 -16.28 -4.57
CA GLY A 121 20.43 -15.59 -3.54
C GLY A 121 20.23 -16.19 -2.16
N LYS A 122 21.20 -15.93 -1.28
CA LYS A 122 21.10 -16.27 0.14
C LYS A 122 20.16 -15.29 0.83
N LEU A 123 19.22 -15.83 1.58
CA LEU A 123 18.24 -15.09 2.33
C LEU A 123 18.90 -14.43 3.54
N PRO A 124 18.86 -13.09 3.66
CA PRO A 124 19.54 -12.38 4.73
C PRO A 124 18.84 -12.52 6.09
N GLN A 125 17.55 -12.90 6.10
CA GLN A 125 16.74 -12.99 7.31
C GLN A 125 15.72 -14.14 7.26
N THR A 126 15.28 -14.60 8.44
CA THR A 126 14.17 -15.53 8.57
C THR A 126 12.87 -14.72 8.59
N GLY A 127 11.91 -15.08 7.76
CA GLY A 127 10.63 -14.38 7.69
C GLY A 127 9.79 -14.76 6.48
N ASP A 128 8.80 -13.92 6.20
CA ASP A 128 7.96 -14.03 5.02
C ASP A 128 8.56 -13.23 3.87
N TYR A 129 8.65 -13.84 2.70
CA TYR A 129 9.09 -13.23 1.47
C TYR A 129 7.90 -13.07 0.54
N GLN A 130 7.76 -11.88 -0.04
CA GLN A 130 6.74 -11.52 -1.02
C GLN A 130 7.33 -11.58 -2.42
N VAL A 131 6.82 -12.49 -3.24
CA VAL A 131 7.09 -12.52 -4.68
C VAL A 131 5.88 -11.95 -5.39
N ILE A 132 6.03 -10.74 -5.94
CA ILE A 132 4.96 -10.05 -6.65
C ILE A 132 5.13 -10.27 -8.13
N VAL A 133 4.23 -11.02 -8.75
CA VAL A 133 4.22 -11.24 -10.19
C VAL A 133 3.31 -10.20 -10.86
N SER A 134 3.80 -9.62 -11.94
CA SER A 134 3.08 -8.64 -12.74
C SER A 134 3.33 -8.85 -14.24
N GLY A 135 2.34 -8.50 -15.06
CA GLY A 135 2.43 -8.54 -16.51
C GLY A 135 3.04 -7.26 -17.09
N LYS A 136 3.92 -7.39 -18.09
CA LYS A 136 4.62 -6.25 -18.72
C LYS A 136 3.76 -5.54 -19.78
N ARG A 137 3.13 -6.30 -20.67
CA ARG A 137 2.32 -5.83 -21.81
C ARG A 137 0.95 -6.52 -21.82
N GLY A 138 0.25 -6.46 -20.70
CA GLY A 138 -1.11 -6.96 -20.62
C GLY A 138 -1.23 -8.24 -19.80
N ASN A 139 -2.10 -9.14 -20.27
CA ASN A 139 -2.36 -10.40 -19.60
C ASN A 139 -1.18 -11.34 -19.84
N ALA A 140 -0.73 -12.02 -18.79
CA ALA A 140 0.40 -12.94 -18.88
C ALA A 140 0.09 -14.21 -18.09
N THR A 141 0.09 -15.34 -18.80
CA THR A 141 0.13 -16.66 -18.17
C THR A 141 1.58 -16.99 -17.84
N TYR A 142 1.81 -17.43 -16.60
CA TYR A 142 3.15 -17.72 -16.12
C TYR A 142 3.19 -18.97 -15.24
N ARG A 143 4.39 -19.55 -15.22
CA ARG A 143 4.81 -20.62 -14.33
C ARG A 143 5.94 -20.10 -13.46
N LEU A 144 5.68 -19.95 -12.17
CA LEU A 144 6.66 -19.56 -11.16
C LEU A 144 7.18 -20.80 -10.45
N ASN A 145 8.44 -21.13 -10.67
CA ASN A 145 9.15 -22.13 -9.90
C ASN A 145 9.88 -21.44 -8.74
N VAL A 146 9.60 -21.90 -7.53
CA VAL A 146 10.24 -21.43 -6.31
C VAL A 146 10.93 -22.60 -5.65
N ALA A 147 12.22 -22.46 -5.34
CA ALA A 147 12.98 -23.43 -4.59
C ALA A 147 13.77 -22.75 -3.48
N ILE A 148 13.87 -23.38 -2.32
CA ILE A 148 14.61 -22.91 -1.16
C ILE A 148 15.52 -24.07 -0.74
N ARG A 149 16.79 -23.82 -0.45
CA ARG A 149 17.74 -24.86 -0.01
C ARG A 149 18.49 -24.39 1.22
#